data_AF-A0A6J2T1Y4-F1
#
_entry.id   AF-A0A6J2T1Y4-F1
#
_cell.length_a   1.000
_cell.length_b   1.000
_cell.length_c   1.000
_cell.angle_alpha   90.00
_cell.angle_beta   90.00
_cell.angle_gamma   90.00
#
_symmetry.space_group_name_H-M   'P 1'
#
loop_
_entity.id
_entity.type
_entity.pdbx_description
1 polymer ?
#
loop_
_entity_poly.entity_id
_entity_poly.type
_entity_poly.pdbx_seq_one_letter_code
_entity_poly.pdbx_strand_id
1 'polypeptide(L)'
;MQFACKEKSVMSIINTLQDTDDNILPIDEDPQVVINDDEPSGAQKIPNGRSMDSLRSSFTNRSSTPDSSHNSLDVADIGPDEREEKARLITQVLELQNTLDDLSQRVDSVKEENLKLRSENQVLGQYIENLMSASSVFQSTSPSATKKK
;
A
#
# COMPACT_ATOMS: atom_id res chain seq x y z
N MET A 1 37.30 -9.42 -20.21
CA MET A 1 36.19 -8.51 -20.60
C MET A 1 34.81 -8.96 -20.13
N GLN A 2 34.47 -10.26 -20.12
CA GLN A 2 33.15 -10.74 -19.70
C GLN A 2 32.79 -10.51 -18.21
N PHE A 3 33.78 -10.48 -17.32
CA PHE A 3 33.54 -10.22 -15.89
C PHE A 3 33.10 -8.78 -15.60
N ALA A 4 33.73 -7.79 -16.25
CA ALA A 4 33.37 -6.38 -16.10
C ALA A 4 31.98 -6.04 -16.68
N CYS A 5 31.52 -6.76 -17.72
CA CYS A 5 30.15 -6.59 -18.23
C CYS A 5 29.10 -7.12 -17.24
N LYS A 6 29.39 -8.24 -16.56
CA LYS A 6 28.48 -8.80 -15.55
C LYS A 6 28.35 -7.89 -14.34
N GLU A 7 29.45 -7.30 -13.89
CA GLU A 7 29.46 -6.38 -12.76
C GLU A 7 28.66 -5.10 -13.04
N LYS A 8 28.82 -4.50 -14.23
CA LYS A 8 28.02 -3.36 -14.68
C LYS A 8 26.53 -3.70 -14.81
N SER A 9 26.22 -4.91 -15.27
CA SER A 9 24.84 -5.39 -15.38
C SER A 9 24.18 -5.55 -14.01
N VAL A 10 24.91 -6.03 -13.00
CA VAL A 10 24.39 -6.18 -11.63
C VAL A 10 24.20 -4.81 -10.97
N MET A 11 25.14 -3.88 -11.12
CA MET A 11 24.99 -2.52 -10.60
C MET A 11 23.80 -1.79 -11.23
N SER A 12 23.56 -2.00 -12.53
CA SER A 12 22.40 -1.44 -13.24
C SER A 12 21.07 -1.95 -12.67
N ILE A 13 20.98 -3.23 -12.33
CA ILE A 13 19.76 -3.82 -11.76
C ILE A 13 19.50 -3.27 -10.36
N ILE A 14 20.55 -3.11 -9.53
CA ILE A 14 20.42 -2.57 -8.17
C ILE A 14 19.93 -1.12 -8.19
N ASN A 15 20.49 -0.27 -9.06
CA ASN A 15 20.02 1.12 -9.23
C ASN A 15 18.56 1.17 -9.71
N THR A 16 18.18 0.30 -10.64
CA THR A 16 16.80 0.25 -11.17
C THR A 16 15.78 -0.13 -10.08
N LEU A 17 16.16 -0.98 -9.12
CA LEU A 17 15.30 -1.36 -8.00
C LEU A 17 15.21 -0.28 -6.92
N GLN A 18 16.23 0.58 -6.78
CA GLN A 18 16.17 1.74 -5.88
C GLN A 18 15.25 2.84 -6.42
N ASP A 19 15.21 3.06 -7.74
CA ASP A 19 14.35 4.09 -8.35
C ASP A 19 12.84 3.76 -8.33
N THR A 20 12.47 2.49 -8.13
CA THR A 20 11.06 2.05 -8.12
C THR A 20 10.35 2.23 -6.78
N ASP A 21 11.08 2.24 -5.66
CA ASP A 21 10.47 2.38 -4.32
C ASP A 21 10.22 3.84 -3.92
N ASP A 22 10.96 4.79 -4.50
CA ASP A 22 10.80 6.24 -4.25
C ASP A 22 9.70 6.91 -5.10
N ASN A 23 9.05 6.17 -6.02
CA ASN A 23 7.97 6.65 -6.90
C ASN A 23 6.57 6.16 -6.50
N ILE A 24 6.38 5.66 -5.28
CA ILE A 24 5.03 5.40 -4.77
C ILE A 24 4.40 6.75 -4.44
N LEU A 25 3.61 7.26 -5.39
CA LEU A 25 2.79 8.46 -5.21
C LEU A 25 1.94 8.30 -3.94
N PRO A 26 1.95 9.29 -3.01
CA PRO A 26 1.01 9.28 -1.90
C PRO A 26 -0.42 9.23 -2.44
N ILE A 27 -1.23 8.31 -1.91
CA ILE A 27 -2.65 8.10 -2.27
C ILE A 27 -3.56 9.32 -1.95
N ASP A 28 -3.00 10.43 -1.48
CA ASP A 28 -3.73 11.59 -0.96
C ASP A 28 -3.94 12.74 -1.97
N GLU A 29 -4.05 12.43 -3.26
CA GLU A 29 -4.51 13.40 -4.29
C GLU A 29 -5.84 12.92 -4.87
N ASP A 30 -6.88 12.87 -4.04
CA ASP A 30 -8.25 12.91 -4.53
C ASP A 30 -8.47 14.28 -5.18
N PRO A 31 -8.85 14.37 -6.47
CA PRO A 31 -9.09 15.65 -7.11
C PRO A 31 -10.26 16.34 -6.43
N GLN A 32 -9.96 17.40 -5.67
CA GLN A 32 -10.99 18.32 -5.19
C GLN A 32 -11.69 18.91 -6.42
N VAL A 33 -12.98 18.61 -6.58
CA VAL A 33 -13.85 19.33 -7.52
C VAL A 33 -13.93 20.77 -7.04
N VAL A 34 -13.11 21.64 -7.65
CA VAL A 34 -13.20 23.08 -7.50
C VAL A 34 -14.39 23.56 -8.32
N ILE A 35 -15.53 23.78 -7.66
CA ILE A 35 -16.64 24.54 -8.26
C ILE A 35 -16.20 26.01 -8.22
N ASN A 36 -15.69 26.51 -9.34
CA ASN A 36 -15.44 27.94 -9.53
C ASN A 36 -16.78 28.61 -9.88
N ASP A 37 -17.27 29.49 -9.00
CA ASP A 37 -18.56 30.20 -9.15
C ASP A 37 -18.50 31.44 -10.08
N ASP A 38 -17.37 31.70 -10.75
CA ASP A 38 -17.17 32.93 -11.55
C ASP A 38 -16.73 32.63 -13.01
N GLU A 39 -17.69 32.39 -13.92
CA GLU A 39 -17.73 32.95 -15.30
C GLU A 39 -19.00 32.51 -16.07
N PRO A 40 -19.64 33.38 -16.89
CA PRO A 40 -20.96 33.16 -17.45
C PRO A 40 -20.95 32.74 -18.93
N SER A 41 -22.05 32.09 -19.33
CA SER A 41 -22.70 32.12 -20.66
C SER A 41 -22.67 30.81 -21.46
N GLY A 42 -23.81 30.11 -21.46
CA GLY A 42 -24.03 29.00 -22.40
C GLY A 42 -25.33 28.20 -22.27
N ALA A 43 -26.41 28.76 -21.71
CA ALA A 43 -27.81 28.32 -21.83
C ALA A 43 -28.12 26.80 -21.79
N GLN A 44 -28.41 26.28 -20.59
CA GLN A 44 -29.53 25.34 -20.40
C GLN A 44 -30.35 25.83 -19.19
N LYS A 45 -31.59 26.20 -19.49
CA LYS A 45 -32.55 26.86 -18.61
C LYS A 45 -33.05 25.85 -17.55
N ILE A 46 -32.51 25.88 -16.33
CA ILE A 46 -33.10 25.15 -15.21
C ILE A 46 -34.24 26.01 -14.65
N PRO A 47 -35.50 25.56 -14.74
CA PRO A 47 -36.59 26.24 -14.08
C PRO A 47 -36.57 25.90 -12.57
N ASN A 48 -36.87 26.94 -11.81
CA ASN A 48 -37.66 26.89 -10.58
C ASN A 48 -36.94 26.53 -9.29
N GLY A 49 -36.58 27.59 -8.57
CA GLY A 49 -36.95 27.65 -7.17
C GLY A 49 -38.44 27.36 -7.00
N ARG A 50 -38.74 26.36 -6.18
CA ARG A 50 -39.98 26.21 -5.42
C ARG A 50 -39.70 25.24 -4.29
N SER A 51 -39.68 25.79 -3.08
CA SER A 51 -40.37 25.27 -1.90
C SER A 51 -40.49 23.76 -1.82
N MET A 52 -39.72 23.18 -0.89
CA MET A 52 -39.90 21.84 -0.33
C MET A 52 -41.29 21.74 0.34
N ASP A 53 -42.35 21.66 -0.46
CA ASP A 53 -43.70 21.42 0.02
C ASP A 53 -44.27 20.16 -0.63
N SER A 54 -44.40 19.13 0.22
CA SER A 54 -45.37 18.03 0.13
C SER A 54 -45.11 16.88 -0.86
N LEU A 55 -44.32 15.90 -0.41
CA LEU A 55 -44.68 14.48 -0.62
C LEU A 55 -45.08 13.86 0.72
N ARG A 56 -46.35 14.12 1.08
CA ARG A 56 -47.09 13.38 2.10
C ARG A 56 -47.20 11.92 1.64
N SER A 57 -46.44 11.03 2.26
CA SER A 57 -46.54 9.59 2.04
C SER A 57 -47.88 9.06 2.53
N SER A 58 -48.59 8.35 1.66
CA SER A 58 -49.91 7.73 1.88
C SER A 58 -49.87 6.47 2.75
N PHE A 59 -48.84 6.29 3.60
CA PHE A 59 -48.77 5.18 4.57
C PHE A 59 -48.36 5.67 5.97
N THR A 60 -48.87 6.82 6.41
CA THR A 60 -48.85 7.18 7.83
C THR A 60 -50.13 6.67 8.49
N ASN A 61 -50.12 5.43 8.97
CA ASN A 61 -51.02 5.06 10.07
C ASN A 61 -50.40 4.00 10.99
N ARG A 62 -49.57 4.48 11.93
CA ARG A 62 -49.32 4.02 13.33
C ARG A 62 -47.91 4.48 13.71
N SER A 63 -47.81 5.68 14.31
CA SER A 63 -47.61 5.86 15.77
C SER A 63 -46.27 5.24 16.20
N SER A 64 -45.19 6.03 16.24
CA SER A 64 -44.77 6.78 17.43
C SER A 64 -44.68 5.94 18.71
N THR A 65 -43.76 4.97 18.73
CA THR A 65 -43.13 4.46 19.96
C THR A 65 -41.65 4.20 19.68
N PRO A 66 -40.69 4.82 20.41
CA PRO A 66 -39.32 4.36 20.41
C PRO A 66 -39.28 3.15 21.35
N ASP A 67 -39.63 1.96 20.86
CA ASP A 67 -39.41 0.74 21.61
C ASP A 67 -37.95 0.30 21.38
N SER A 68 -37.15 0.36 22.43
CA SER A 68 -35.74 -0.04 22.48
C SER A 68 -35.56 -1.56 22.37
N SER A 69 -36.30 -2.21 21.48
CA SER A 69 -36.36 -3.67 21.35
C SER A 69 -35.86 -4.19 20.00
N HIS A 70 -35.18 -3.36 19.20
CA HIS A 70 -34.48 -3.82 17.99
C HIS A 70 -33.12 -4.45 18.33
N ASN A 71 -33.12 -5.48 19.18
CA ASN A 71 -31.97 -6.38 19.32
C ASN A 71 -32.32 -7.78 19.86
N SER A 72 -33.60 -8.17 19.95
CA SER A 72 -33.95 -9.45 20.58
C SER A 72 -34.93 -10.34 19.80
N LEU A 73 -35.35 -9.98 18.59
CA LEU A 73 -36.25 -10.85 17.79
C LEU A 73 -35.62 -11.50 16.55
N ASP A 74 -34.49 -11.01 16.02
CA ASP A 74 -33.84 -11.61 14.84
C ASP A 74 -33.00 -12.86 15.15
N VAL A 75 -32.87 -13.25 16.43
CA VAL A 75 -32.18 -14.49 16.83
C VAL A 75 -33.09 -15.72 16.75
N ALA A 76 -34.41 -15.51 16.66
CA ALA A 76 -35.40 -16.58 16.74
C ALA A 76 -35.77 -17.21 15.38
N ASP A 77 -35.37 -16.60 14.26
CA ASP A 77 -35.72 -17.07 12.89
C ASP A 77 -34.52 -17.62 12.09
N ILE A 78 -33.33 -17.67 12.69
CA ILE A 78 -32.17 -18.36 12.10
C ILE A 78 -32.30 -19.84 12.46
N GLY A 79 -32.62 -20.68 11.48
CA GLY A 79 -32.71 -22.12 11.64
C GLY A 79 -31.44 -22.71 12.29
N PRO A 80 -31.55 -23.81 13.06
CA PRO A 80 -30.40 -24.41 13.75
C PRO A 80 -29.24 -24.73 12.79
N ASP A 81 -29.55 -25.12 11.55
CA ASP A 81 -28.59 -25.43 10.49
C ASP A 81 -27.79 -24.19 10.06
N GLU A 82 -28.44 -23.03 9.87
CA GLU A 82 -27.77 -21.79 9.49
C GLU A 82 -26.87 -21.25 10.62
N ARG A 83 -27.28 -21.46 11.88
CA ARG A 83 -26.44 -21.12 13.04
C ARG A 83 -25.19 -21.99 13.08
N GLU A 84 -25.31 -23.27 12.79
CA GLU A 84 -24.18 -24.19 12.73
C GLU A 84 -23.23 -23.85 11.57
N GLU A 85 -23.76 -23.55 10.39
CA GLU A 85 -22.95 -23.12 9.25
C GLU A 85 -22.18 -21.83 9.56
N LYS A 86 -22.84 -20.84 10.15
CA LYS A 86 -22.18 -19.61 10.64
C LYS A 86 -21.08 -19.93 11.66
N ALA A 87 -21.32 -20.86 12.59
CA ALA A 87 -20.31 -21.27 13.56
C ALA A 87 -19.09 -21.91 12.88
N ARG A 88 -19.30 -22.78 11.87
CA ARG A 88 -18.21 -23.38 11.09
C ARG A 88 -17.41 -22.33 10.30
N LEU A 89 -18.09 -21.38 9.68
CA LEU A 89 -17.44 -20.26 8.97
C LEU A 89 -16.62 -19.39 9.92
N ILE A 90 -17.13 -19.09 11.11
CA ILE A 90 -16.40 -18.33 12.13
C ILE A 90 -15.11 -19.05 12.50
N THR A 91 -15.16 -20.37 12.74
CA THR A 91 -13.95 -21.16 13.06
C THR A 91 -12.92 -21.08 11.93
N GLN A 92 -13.35 -21.24 10.68
CA GLN A 92 -12.45 -21.17 9.53
C GLN A 92 -11.81 -19.78 9.41
N VAL A 93 -12.57 -18.71 9.62
CA VAL A 93 -12.04 -17.34 9.59
C VAL A 93 -10.99 -17.15 10.69
N LEU A 94 -11.24 -17.65 11.90
CA LEU A 94 -10.28 -17.55 13.01
C LEU A 94 -8.98 -18.34 12.72
N GLU A 95 -9.07 -19.53 12.15
CA GLU A 95 -7.90 -20.31 11.74
C GLU A 95 -7.07 -19.60 10.67
N LEU A 96 -7.74 -19.02 9.67
CA LEU A 96 -7.08 -18.24 8.62
C LEU A 96 -6.44 -16.97 9.18
N GLN A 97 -7.10 -16.28 10.11
CA GLN A 97 -6.55 -15.11 10.78
C GLN A 97 -5.29 -15.46 11.57
N ASN A 98 -5.30 -16.55 12.34
CA ASN A 98 -4.11 -17.02 13.06
C ASN A 98 -2.96 -17.34 12.09
N THR A 99 -3.25 -18.05 11.00
CA THR A 99 -2.23 -18.40 9.99
C THR A 99 -1.65 -17.16 9.31
N LEU A 100 -2.49 -16.16 9.04
CA LEU A 100 -2.07 -14.89 8.44
C LEU A 100 -1.21 -14.06 9.39
N ASP A 101 -1.58 -14.03 10.68
CA ASP A 101 -0.81 -13.34 11.72
C ASP A 101 0.59 -13.95 11.87
N ASP A 102 0.67 -15.29 11.96
CA ASP A 102 1.94 -16.03 12.00
C ASP A 102 2.82 -15.71 10.78
N LEU A 103 2.22 -15.69 9.58
CA LEU A 103 2.95 -15.35 8.35
C LEU A 103 3.43 -13.89 8.37
N SER A 104 2.58 -12.96 8.83
CA SER A 104 2.93 -11.55 8.96
C SER A 104 4.14 -11.36 9.87
N GLN A 105 4.13 -11.98 11.06
CA GLN A 105 5.23 -11.90 12.01
C GLN A 105 6.53 -12.48 11.44
N ARG A 106 6.44 -13.59 10.69
CA ARG A 106 7.61 -14.17 10.00
C ARG A 106 8.15 -13.25 8.92
N VAL A 107 7.29 -12.57 8.16
CA VAL A 107 7.72 -11.58 7.16
C VAL A 107 8.44 -10.42 7.83
N ASP A 108 7.92 -9.91 8.94
CA ASP A 108 8.56 -8.81 9.69
C ASP A 108 9.93 -9.22 10.24
N SER A 109 10.03 -10.45 10.76
CA SER A 109 11.31 -11.02 11.23
C SER A 109 12.34 -11.13 10.11
N VAL A 110 11.92 -11.60 8.93
CA VAL A 110 12.81 -11.70 7.75
C VAL A 110 13.23 -10.32 7.26
N LYS A 111 12.33 -9.32 7.28
CA LYS A 111 12.67 -7.94 6.92
C LYS A 111 13.71 -7.35 7.87
N GLU A 112 13.56 -7.57 9.17
CA GLU A 112 14.52 -7.10 10.18
C GLU A 112 15.90 -7.73 9.99
N GLU A 113 15.96 -9.06 9.82
CA GLU A 113 17.22 -9.77 9.55
C GLU A 113 17.87 -9.28 8.25
N ASN A 114 17.08 -9.09 7.19
CA ASN A 114 17.58 -8.57 5.93
C ASN A 114 18.17 -7.17 6.07
N LEU A 115 17.49 -6.27 6.79
CA LEU A 115 17.98 -4.91 7.03
C LEU A 115 19.31 -4.93 7.79
N LYS A 116 19.42 -5.78 8.81
CA LYS A 116 20.66 -5.98 9.56
C LYS A 116 21.80 -6.45 8.65
N LEU A 117 21.58 -7.48 7.84
CA LEU A 117 22.58 -7.99 6.89
C LEU A 117 22.99 -6.92 5.86
N ARG A 118 22.06 -6.12 5.36
CA ARG A 118 22.38 -5.01 4.45
C ARG A 118 23.26 -3.96 5.11
N SER A 119 22.96 -3.59 6.37
CA SER A 119 23.77 -2.64 7.12
C SER A 119 25.20 -3.16 7.39
N GLU A 120 25.34 -4.44 7.74
CA GLU A 120 26.65 -5.07 7.95
C GLU A 120 27.45 -5.13 6.64
N ASN A 121 26.81 -5.58 5.56
CA ASN A 121 27.44 -5.62 4.24
C ASN A 121 27.87 -4.24 3.74
N GLN A 122 27.10 -3.19 4.05
CA GLN A 122 27.50 -1.82 3.72
C GLN A 122 28.79 -1.42 4.45
N VAL A 123 28.87 -1.69 5.75
CA VAL A 123 30.07 -1.40 6.55
C VAL A 123 31.28 -2.19 6.04
N LEU A 124 31.09 -3.49 5.78
CA LEU A 124 32.15 -4.35 5.22
C LEU A 124 32.59 -3.89 3.82
N GLY A 125 31.64 -3.51 2.96
CA GLY A 125 31.90 -2.96 1.64
C GLY A 125 32.80 -1.73 1.71
N GLN A 126 32.46 -0.77 2.57
CA GLN A 126 33.28 0.43 2.77
C GLN A 126 34.68 0.10 3.29
N TYR A 127 34.79 -0.86 4.21
CA TYR A 127 36.09 -1.30 4.71
C TYR A 127 36.97 -1.86 3.58
N ILE A 128 36.40 -2.71 2.72
CA ILE A 128 37.11 -3.26 1.56
C ILE A 128 37.52 -2.14 0.59
N GLU A 129 36.62 -1.21 0.27
CA GLU A 129 36.92 -0.05 -0.60
C GLU A 129 38.06 0.80 -0.04
N ASN A 130 38.05 1.06 1.27
CA ASN A 130 39.11 1.82 1.94
C ASN A 130 40.46 1.09 1.85
N LEU A 131 40.47 -0.23 2.04
CA LEU A 131 41.67 -1.04 1.88
C LEU A 131 42.18 -1.05 0.44
N MET A 132 41.30 -1.20 -0.55
CA MET A 132 41.67 -1.19 -1.97
C MET A 132 42.21 0.19 -2.39
N SER A 133 41.65 1.27 -1.86
CA SER A 133 42.06 2.65 -2.17
C SER A 133 43.38 3.05 -1.51
N ALA A 134 43.61 2.60 -0.28
CA ALA A 134 44.83 2.89 0.48
C ALA A 134 46.00 1.96 0.10
N SER A 135 45.73 0.77 -0.42
CA SER A 135 46.76 -0.17 -0.87
C SER A 135 47.20 0.16 -2.29
N SER A 136 48.42 0.70 -2.42
CA SER A 136 49.07 0.98 -3.71
C SER A 136 49.23 -0.25 -4.62
N VAL A 137 49.05 -1.47 -4.08
CA VAL A 137 49.17 -2.74 -4.82
C VAL A 137 48.11 -2.90 -5.92
N PHE A 138 46.98 -2.20 -5.83
CA PHE A 138 45.92 -2.28 -6.86
C PHE A 138 45.97 -1.18 -7.94
N GLN A 139 46.89 -0.21 -7.84
CA GLN A 139 47.06 0.85 -8.85
C GLN A 139 48.01 0.45 -9.98
N SER A 140 48.89 -0.55 -9.78
CA SER A 140 49.97 -0.87 -10.72
C SER A 140 49.59 -1.73 -11.93
N THR A 141 48.30 -2.05 -12.13
CA THR A 141 47.83 -2.72 -13.36
C THR A 141 46.84 -1.85 -14.14
N SER A 142 47.15 -0.57 -14.32
CA SER A 142 46.64 0.16 -15.49
C SER A 142 47.80 0.38 -16.45
N PRO A 143 47.73 -0.05 -17.72
CA PRO A 143 48.64 0.47 -18.72
C PRO A 143 48.29 1.95 -18.85
N SER A 144 49.18 2.81 -18.35
CA SER A 144 49.09 4.24 -18.58
C SER A 144 48.98 4.47 -20.09
N ALA A 145 47.78 4.79 -20.57
CA ALA A 145 47.57 5.33 -21.90
C ALA A 145 48.17 6.75 -21.91
N THR A 146 49.50 6.83 -21.99
CA THR A 146 50.21 8.09 -22.20
C THR A 146 49.76 8.63 -23.55
N LYS A 147 48.97 9.71 -23.49
CA LYS A 147 48.65 10.59 -24.61
C LYS A 147 49.93 10.89 -25.39
N LYS A 148 50.02 10.45 -26.65
CA LYS A 148 51.02 10.97 -27.59
C LYS A 148 50.45 12.23 -28.23
N LYS A 149 51.24 13.28 -28.05
CA LYS A 149 51.14 14.62 -28.61
C LYS A 149 51.29 14.59 -30.13
#